data_AF-A0A3P3QGA0-F1
#
_entry.id   AF-A0A3P3QGA0-F1
#
_cell.length_a   1.000
_cell.length_b   1.000
_cell.length_c   1.000
_cell.angle_alpha   90.00
_cell.angle_beta   90.00
_cell.angle_gamma   90.00
#
_symmetry.space_group_name_H-M   'P 1'
#
loop_
_entity.id
_entity.type
_entity.pdbx_description
1 polymer ?
#
loop_
_entity_poly.entity_id
_entity_poly.type
_entity_poly.pdbx_seq_one_letter_code
_entity_poly.pdbx_strand_id
1 'polypeptide(L)'
;MDKPDWVTNEASWIKTCKKVVARARDLEENRIGVIVCAREMCKLAFWLRAEDDQDFKVFRDIDSDSAHLPAGQERQRWAQSALQREDVKIAEVENAWHSAAIKAAQSLKQKYESHEKHT
;
A
#
# COMPACT_ATOMS: atom_id res chain seq x y z
N MET A 1 -14.67 -9.61 -7.14
CA MET A 1 -14.51 -10.33 -5.86
C MET A 1 -15.89 -10.46 -5.25
N ASP A 2 -16.24 -11.57 -4.62
CA ASP A 2 -17.55 -11.65 -3.95
C ASP A 2 -17.43 -11.11 -2.52
N LYS A 3 -18.51 -10.52 -1.99
CA LYS A 3 -18.55 -10.02 -0.62
C LYS A 3 -18.42 -11.22 0.34
N PRO A 4 -17.42 -11.23 1.25
CA PRO A 4 -17.32 -12.29 2.25
C PRO A 4 -18.50 -12.32 3.24
N ASP A 5 -18.76 -13.48 3.82
CA ASP A 5 -19.86 -13.69 4.78
C ASP A 5 -19.67 -12.93 6.10
N TRP A 6 -18.42 -12.67 6.49
CA TRP A 6 -18.10 -11.92 7.72
C TRP A 6 -18.35 -10.41 7.59
N VAL A 7 -18.59 -9.91 6.38
CA VAL A 7 -18.84 -8.48 6.14
C VAL A 7 -20.28 -8.15 6.55
N THR A 8 -20.41 -7.44 7.67
CA THR A 8 -21.68 -6.90 8.18
C THR A 8 -21.99 -5.49 7.67
N ASN A 9 -20.96 -4.72 7.30
CA ASN A 9 -21.09 -3.39 6.69
C ASN A 9 -20.48 -3.39 5.29
N GLU A 10 -21.33 -3.67 4.30
CA GLU A 10 -20.93 -3.76 2.89
C GLU A 10 -20.38 -2.44 2.34
N ALA A 11 -21.00 -1.31 2.66
CA ALA A 11 -20.55 -0.01 2.18
C ALA A 11 -19.12 0.32 2.66
N SER A 12 -18.80 -0.01 3.92
CA SER A 12 -17.46 0.15 4.47
C SER A 12 -16.46 -0.79 3.78
N TRP A 13 -16.85 -2.04 3.50
CA TRP A 13 -16.00 -3.00 2.80
C TRP A 13 -15.72 -2.56 1.36
N ILE A 14 -16.74 -2.15 0.59
CA ILE A 14 -16.59 -1.60 -0.77
C ILE A 14 -15.66 -0.38 -0.75
N LYS A 15 -15.82 0.51 0.23
CA LYS A 15 -14.95 1.69 0.38
C LYS A 15 -13.50 1.28 0.60
N THR A 16 -13.23 0.26 1.39
CA THR A 16 -11.87 -0.25 1.61
C THR A 16 -11.31 -0.90 0.34
N CYS A 17 -12.10 -1.68 -0.39
CA CYS A 17 -11.71 -2.22 -1.71
C CYS A 17 -11.31 -1.11 -2.69
N LYS A 18 -12.13 -0.04 -2.77
CA LYS A 18 -11.82 1.15 -3.60
C LYS A 18 -10.53 1.84 -3.18
N LYS A 19 -10.22 1.86 -1.88
CA LYS A 19 -8.94 2.41 -1.39
C LYS A 19 -7.75 1.58 -1.83
N VAL A 20 -7.84 0.25 -1.90
CA VAL A 20 -6.77 -0.61 -2.43
C VAL A 20 -6.47 -0.23 -3.89
N VAL A 21 -7.51 -0.17 -4.72
CA VAL A 21 -7.40 0.24 -6.13
C VAL A 21 -6.78 1.63 -6.24
N ALA A 22 -7.22 2.59 -5.42
CA ALA A 22 -6.66 3.94 -5.42
C ALA A 22 -5.18 3.97 -5.03
N ARG A 23 -4.76 3.25 -3.97
CA ARG A 23 -3.34 3.20 -3.58
C ARG A 23 -2.48 2.53 -4.66
N ALA A 24 -2.99 1.47 -5.29
CA ALA A 24 -2.29 0.80 -6.39
C ALA A 24 -2.11 1.72 -7.60
N ARG A 25 -3.16 2.44 -8.01
CA ARG A 25 -3.08 3.46 -9.09
C ARG A 25 -2.11 4.59 -8.73
N ASP A 26 -2.17 5.09 -7.50
CA ASP A 26 -1.27 6.15 -7.04
C ASP A 26 0.21 5.72 -7.09
N LEU A 27 0.52 4.45 -6.80
CA LEU A 27 1.87 3.91 -6.94
C LEU A 27 2.28 3.77 -8.41
N GLU A 28 1.42 3.20 -9.27
CA GLU A 28 1.69 3.04 -10.71
C GLU A 28 1.95 4.39 -11.41
N GLU A 29 1.24 5.43 -11.00
CA GLU A 29 1.37 6.78 -11.53
C GLU A 29 2.47 7.60 -10.83
N ASN A 30 3.25 6.98 -9.95
CA ASN A 30 4.31 7.62 -9.15
C ASN A 30 3.83 8.82 -8.31
N ARG A 31 2.53 8.86 -7.95
CA ARG A 31 1.96 9.89 -7.05
C ARG A 31 2.35 9.66 -5.60
N ILE A 32 2.66 8.41 -5.24
CA ILE A 32 3.22 8.02 -3.94
C ILE A 32 4.40 7.07 -4.16
N GLY A 33 5.37 7.10 -3.24
CA GLY A 33 6.50 6.18 -3.22
C GLY A 33 6.12 4.78 -2.70
N VAL A 34 7.03 3.82 -2.91
CA VAL A 34 6.84 2.41 -2.56
C VAL A 34 6.60 2.23 -1.06
N ILE A 35 7.39 2.90 -0.22
CA ILE A 35 7.29 2.78 1.25
C ILE A 35 5.96 3.35 1.76
N VAL A 36 5.54 4.50 1.22
CA VAL A 36 4.25 5.11 1.58
C VAL A 36 3.10 4.22 1.15
N CYS A 37 3.16 3.64 -0.04
CA CYS A 37 2.17 2.68 -0.52
C CYS A 37 2.10 1.45 0.40
N ALA A 38 3.25 0.87 0.78
CA ALA A 38 3.33 -0.29 1.66
C ALA A 38 2.62 -0.08 3.01
N ARG A 39 2.87 1.05 3.68
CA ARG A 39 2.22 1.42 4.95
C ARG A 39 0.72 1.51 4.83
N GLU A 40 0.23 2.08 3.74
CA GLU A 40 -1.22 2.19 3.50
C GLU A 40 -1.83 0.83 3.13
N MET A 41 -1.16 0.03 2.31
CA MET A 41 -1.60 -1.31 1.94
C MET A 41 -1.68 -2.25 3.15
N CYS A 42 -0.73 -2.18 4.10
CA CYS A 42 -0.77 -2.96 5.34
C CYS A 42 -2.01 -2.66 6.18
N LYS A 43 -2.38 -1.38 6.31
CA LYS A 43 -3.63 -0.98 7.00
C LYS A 43 -4.84 -1.56 6.28
N LEU A 44 -4.88 -1.47 4.95
CA LEU A 44 -6.01 -1.97 4.16
C LEU A 44 -6.14 -3.49 4.22
N ALA A 45 -5.02 -4.22 4.22
CA ALA A 45 -4.99 -5.67 4.38
C ALA A 45 -5.68 -6.10 5.69
N PHE A 46 -5.34 -5.45 6.81
CA PHE A 46 -5.97 -5.69 8.11
C PHE A 46 -7.49 -5.46 8.07
N TRP A 47 -7.95 -4.34 7.50
CA TRP A 47 -9.39 -4.04 7.39
C TRP A 47 -10.14 -5.02 6.48
N LEU A 48 -9.44 -5.62 5.51
CA LEU A 48 -10.00 -6.62 4.58
C LEU A 48 -9.83 -8.06 5.07
N ARG A 49 -9.16 -8.28 6.21
CA ARG A 49 -8.74 -9.61 6.69
C ARG A 49 -7.98 -10.40 5.61
N ALA A 50 -7.12 -9.69 4.88
CA ALA A 50 -6.40 -10.18 3.72
C ALA A 50 -4.87 -10.25 3.96
N GLU A 51 -4.43 -10.27 5.22
CA GLU A 51 -3.00 -10.32 5.58
C GLU A 51 -2.29 -11.60 5.09
N ASP A 52 -3.06 -12.63 4.74
CA ASP A 52 -2.53 -13.88 4.18
C ASP A 52 -2.36 -13.88 2.66
N ASP A 53 -2.89 -12.88 1.97
CA ASP A 53 -2.74 -12.68 0.54
C ASP A 53 -1.28 -12.38 0.17
N GLN A 54 -0.76 -13.06 -0.85
CA GLN A 54 0.65 -12.97 -1.22
C GLN A 54 1.07 -11.57 -1.67
N ASP A 55 0.19 -10.84 -2.37
CA ASP A 55 0.51 -9.49 -2.82
C ASP A 55 0.51 -8.50 -1.65
N PHE A 56 -0.38 -8.68 -0.66
CA PHE A 56 -0.31 -7.91 0.58
C PHE A 56 0.92 -8.26 1.44
N LYS A 57 1.39 -9.52 1.40
CA LYS A 57 2.64 -9.92 2.07
C LYS A 57 3.86 -9.18 1.53
N VAL A 58 3.93 -8.94 0.21
CA VAL A 58 4.98 -8.10 -0.37
C VAL A 58 5.00 -6.71 0.26
N PHE A 59 3.85 -6.06 0.42
CA PHE A 59 3.78 -4.75 1.08
C PHE A 59 4.13 -4.81 2.57
N ARG A 60 3.80 -5.90 3.25
CA ARG A 60 4.21 -6.10 4.65
C ARG A 60 5.72 -6.28 4.79
N ASP A 61 6.36 -6.99 3.86
CA ASP A 61 7.80 -7.18 3.87
C ASP A 61 8.52 -5.85 3.60
N ILE A 62 8.01 -5.04 2.65
CA ILE A 62 8.48 -3.67 2.41
C ILE A 62 8.31 -2.80 3.66
N ASP A 63 7.15 -2.83 4.31
CA ASP A 63 6.90 -2.04 5.53
C ASP A 63 7.85 -2.45 6.66
N SER A 64 8.10 -3.74 6.82
CA SER A 64 9.06 -4.26 7.81
C SER A 64 10.50 -3.82 7.51
N ASP A 65 10.93 -3.90 6.26
CA ASP A 65 12.28 -3.51 5.83
C ASP A 65 12.51 -1.99 5.99
N SER A 66 11.45 -1.20 5.77
CA SER A 66 11.46 0.27 5.81
C SER A 66 10.91 0.89 7.10
N ALA A 67 10.60 0.10 8.13
CA ALA A 67 9.94 0.57 9.36
C ALA A 67 10.73 1.65 10.11
N HIS A 68 12.05 1.67 9.94
CA HIS A 68 12.96 2.60 10.58
C HIS A 68 13.17 3.91 9.79
N LEU A 69 12.67 3.98 8.55
CA LEU A 69 12.88 5.12 7.65
C LEU A 69 11.73 6.13 7.76
N PRO A 70 12.00 7.44 7.74
CA PRO A 70 10.95 8.46 7.80
C PRO A 70 10.22 8.63 6.45
N ALA A 71 9.01 8.11 6.34
CA ALA A 71 8.17 8.26 5.14
C ALA A 71 6.75 8.74 5.45
N GLY A 72 6.19 9.56 4.54
CA GLY A 72 4.88 10.17 4.73
C GLY A 72 4.86 11.24 5.85
N GLN A 73 3.79 11.24 6.67
CA GLN A 73 3.51 12.34 7.61
C GLN A 73 4.54 12.48 8.75
N GLU A 74 5.21 11.39 9.14
CA GLU A 74 6.18 11.44 10.25
C GLU A 74 7.39 12.33 9.93
N ARG A 75 7.69 12.54 8.64
CA ARG A 75 8.75 13.44 8.17
C ARG A 75 8.59 14.86 8.71
N GLN A 76 7.35 15.29 9.03
CA GLN A 76 7.07 16.60 9.64
C GLN A 76 7.69 16.76 11.04
N ARG A 77 8.07 15.67 11.70
CA ARG A 77 8.66 15.65 13.04
C ARG A 77 10.19 15.52 13.04
N TRP A 78 10.79 15.38 11.86
CA TRP A 78 12.23 15.16 11.72
C TRP A 78 12.96 16.47 11.37
N ALA A 79 14.20 16.60 11.85
CA ALA A 79 15.07 17.69 11.43
C ALA A 79 15.44 17.55 9.95
N GLN A 80 15.49 18.66 9.21
CA GLN A 80 15.76 18.66 7.77
C GLN A 80 17.08 17.97 7.40
N SER A 81 18.13 18.17 8.21
CA SER A 81 19.44 17.51 8.00
C SER A 81 19.43 16.01 8.29
N ALA A 82 18.48 15.52 9.09
CA ALA A 82 18.27 14.09 9.27
C ALA A 82 17.50 13.51 8.06
N LEU A 83 16.46 14.20 7.59
CA LEU A 83 15.71 13.79 6.39
C LEU A 83 16.60 13.64 5.16
N GLN A 84 17.48 14.60 4.89
CA GLN A 84 18.40 14.53 3.74
C GLN A 84 19.32 13.30 3.78
N ARG A 85 19.75 12.86 4.96
CA ARG A 85 20.59 11.66 5.12
C ARG A 85 19.78 10.38 4.90
N GLU A 86 18.55 10.35 5.41
CA GLU A 86 17.67 9.19 5.27
C GLU A 86 17.06 9.09 3.87
N ASP A 87 16.93 10.19 3.12
CA ASP A 87 16.41 10.21 1.75
C ASP A 87 17.23 9.33 0.78
N VAL A 88 18.55 9.20 1.01
CA VAL A 88 19.39 8.28 0.24
C VAL A 88 18.99 6.82 0.49
N LYS A 89 18.81 6.44 1.76
CA LYS A 89 18.38 5.08 2.13
C LYS A 89 16.96 4.78 1.67
N ILE A 90 16.08 5.77 1.73
CA ILE A 90 14.72 5.68 1.18
C ILE A 90 14.80 5.37 -0.31
N ALA A 91 15.60 6.13 -1.09
CA ALA A 91 15.75 5.87 -2.51
C ALA A 91 16.31 4.47 -2.79
N GLU A 92 17.27 3.98 -2.01
CA GLU A 92 17.82 2.63 -2.14
C GLU A 92 16.74 1.55 -1.92
N VAL A 93 15.97 1.65 -0.84
CA VAL A 93 14.87 0.72 -0.52
C VAL A 93 13.76 0.80 -1.57
N GLU A 94 13.35 2.01 -1.97
CA GLU A 94 12.32 2.18 -3.00
C GLU A 94 12.75 1.57 -4.33
N ASN A 95 14.00 1.77 -4.75
CA ASN A 95 14.53 1.17 -5.98
C ASN A 95 14.62 -0.36 -5.89
N ALA A 96 15.06 -0.90 -4.76
CA ALA A 96 15.18 -2.35 -4.55
C ALA A 96 13.81 -3.06 -4.64
N TRP A 97 12.77 -2.44 -4.08
CA TRP A 97 11.43 -3.01 -4.02
C TRP A 97 10.52 -2.63 -5.19
N HIS A 98 10.88 -1.63 -6.00
CA HIS A 98 10.01 -1.04 -7.02
C HIS A 98 9.33 -2.07 -7.92
N SER A 99 10.09 -3.00 -8.50
CA SER A 99 9.53 -4.01 -9.42
C SER A 99 8.52 -4.93 -8.73
N ALA A 100 8.82 -5.37 -7.50
CA ALA A 100 7.93 -6.24 -6.73
C ALA A 100 6.66 -5.49 -6.30
N ALA A 101 6.81 -4.26 -5.83
CA ALA A 101 5.70 -3.41 -5.41
C ALA A 101 4.74 -3.10 -6.56
N ILE A 102 5.25 -2.79 -7.76
CA ILE A 102 4.42 -2.54 -8.95
C ILE A 102 3.64 -3.79 -9.36
N LYS A 103 4.28 -4.97 -9.39
CA LYS A 103 3.60 -6.23 -9.74
C LYS A 103 2.49 -6.56 -8.74
N ALA A 104 2.77 -6.45 -7.44
CA ALA A 104 1.79 -6.69 -6.39
C ALA A 104 0.64 -5.67 -6.47
N ALA A 105 0.93 -4.39 -6.70
CA ALA A 105 -0.08 -3.35 -6.87
C ALA A 105 -1.00 -3.64 -8.06
N GLN A 106 -0.45 -4.04 -9.21
CA GLN A 106 -1.22 -4.40 -10.39
C GLN A 106 -2.16 -5.59 -10.13
N SER A 107 -1.65 -6.63 -9.49
CA SER A 107 -2.44 -7.82 -9.12
C SER A 107 -3.59 -7.46 -8.17
N LEU A 108 -3.30 -6.71 -7.10
CA LEU A 108 -4.33 -6.23 -6.17
C LEU A 108 -5.34 -5.31 -6.86
N LYS A 109 -4.89 -4.40 -7.72
CA LYS A 109 -5.78 -3.51 -8.48
C LYS A 109 -6.79 -4.33 -9.27
N GLN A 110 -6.32 -5.29 -10.08
CA GLN A 110 -7.21 -6.15 -10.88
C GLN A 110 -8.18 -6.95 -10.00
N LYS A 111 -7.69 -7.50 -8.87
CA LYS A 111 -8.50 -8.27 -7.92
C LYS A 111 -9.65 -7.46 -7.33
N TYR A 112 -9.39 -6.20 -6.96
CA TYR A 112 -10.34 -5.33 -6.25
C TYR A 112 -11.15 -4.38 -7.16
N GLU A 113 -10.73 -4.14 -8.41
CA GLU A 113 -11.40 -3.27 -9.40
C GLU A 113 -12.69 -3.90 -9.97
N SER A 114 -12.86 -5.22 -9.84
CA SER A 114 -14.03 -5.98 -10.32
C SER A 114 -15.40 -5.56 -9.71
N HIS A 115 -15.45 -4.52 -8.86
CA HIS A 115 -16.68 -3.93 -8.30
C HIS A 115 -17.16 -2.63 -8.97
N GLU A 116 -16.42 -2.06 -9.92
CA GLU A 116 -16.85 -0.79 -10.56
C GLU A 116 -17.94 -0.96 -11.64
N LYS A 117 -18.30 -2.19 -12.05
CA LYS A 117 -19.21 -2.43 -13.18
C LYS A 117 -20.71 -2.53 -12.85
N HIS A 118 -21.13 -2.31 -11.61
CA HIS A 118 -22.55 -2.37 -11.22
C HIS A 118 -22.99 -1.09 -10.48
N THR A 119 -22.84 0.06 -11.14
CA THR A 119 -23.60 1.29 -10.83
C THR A 119 -24.26 1.75 -12.11
#